data_AF-A0A975CE08-F1
#
_entry.id   AF-A0A975CE08-F1
#
_cell.length_a   1.000
_cell.length_b   1.000
_cell.length_c   1.000
_cell.angle_alpha   90.00
_cell.angle_beta   90.00
_cell.angle_gamma   90.00
#
_symmetry.space_group_name_H-M   'P 1'
#
loop_
_entity.id
_entity.type
_entity.pdbx_description
1 polymer ?
#
loop_
_entity_poly.entity_id
_entity_poly.type
_entity_poly.pdbx_seq_one_letter_code
_entity_poly.pdbx_strand_id
1 'polypeptide(L)'
;MGALSTLVQRLAGQSVYFDTNPIIYFLNQTPGYFDICVELFQAVEDGRFNAYSGDLCLTELLVKPLRDNDPIQVRHIKGLFDDGFVQLLSHDRAVLELAAQIRATQNLRMIDAVHAATAIHHRCSVIITGDKGIAKRLKGIEVVDLNEFLPADA
;
A
#
# COMPACT_ATOMS: atom_id res chain seq x y z
N MET A 1 -20.38 8.83 -12.45
CA MET A 1 -19.17 8.08 -12.08
C MET A 1 -18.57 8.78 -10.86
N GLY A 2 -18.41 8.06 -9.76
CA GLY A 2 -17.83 8.61 -8.52
C GLY A 2 -16.31 8.79 -8.64
N ALA A 3 -15.71 9.56 -7.74
CA ALA A 3 -14.26 9.82 -7.74
C ALA A 3 -13.42 8.53 -7.74
N LEU A 4 -13.85 7.51 -6.99
CA LEU A 4 -13.17 6.22 -6.88
C LEU A 4 -13.21 5.42 -8.19
N SER A 5 -14.35 5.39 -8.88
CA SER A 5 -14.45 4.76 -10.20
C SER A 5 -13.51 5.40 -11.24
N THR A 6 -13.34 6.73 -11.18
CA THR A 6 -12.39 7.45 -12.05
C THR A 6 -10.94 7.10 -11.69
N LEU A 7 -10.64 6.95 -10.40
CA LEU A 7 -9.34 6.46 -9.95
C LEU A 7 -9.03 5.08 -10.53
N VAL A 8 -9.94 4.11 -10.37
CA VAL A 8 -9.74 2.74 -10.86
C VAL A 8 -9.49 2.73 -12.38
N GLN A 9 -10.27 3.50 -13.16
CA GLN A 9 -10.05 3.62 -14.60
C GLN A 9 -8.67 4.18 -14.93
N ARG A 10 -8.21 5.16 -14.16
CA ARG A 10 -6.90 5.78 -14.34
C ARG A 10 -5.75 4.83 -14.00
N LEU A 11 -5.92 3.96 -13.00
CA LEU A 11 -4.92 2.97 -12.60
C LEU A 11 -4.81 1.80 -13.59
N ALA A 12 -5.74 1.66 -14.54
CA ALA A 12 -5.80 0.51 -15.43
C ALA A 12 -4.47 0.24 -16.16
N GLY A 13 -4.00 -1.02 -16.10
CA GLY A 13 -2.76 -1.50 -16.70
C GLY A 13 -1.48 -1.06 -15.97
N GLN A 14 -1.57 -0.29 -14.88
CA GLN A 14 -0.40 0.21 -14.17
C GLN A 14 0.11 -0.78 -13.11
N SER A 15 1.36 -0.60 -12.70
CA SER A 15 1.92 -1.21 -11.49
C SER A 15 1.68 -0.28 -10.31
N VAL A 16 0.81 -0.69 -9.39
CA VAL A 16 0.35 0.10 -8.26
C VAL A 16 0.92 -0.47 -6.97
N TYR A 17 1.64 0.36 -6.22
CA TYR A 17 2.20 -0.01 -4.92
C TYR A 17 1.23 0.37 -3.81
N PHE A 18 0.89 -0.58 -2.95
CA PHE A 18 0.15 -0.34 -1.72
C PHE A 18 1.12 -0.21 -0.56
N ASP A 19 1.03 0.92 0.14
CA ASP A 19 1.48 1.02 1.52
C ASP A 19 0.69 0.01 2.39
N THR A 20 1.15 -0.23 3.62
CA THR A 20 0.53 -1.22 4.50
C THR A 20 -0.86 -0.78 4.98
N ASN A 21 -1.08 0.53 5.16
CA ASN A 21 -2.34 1.11 5.62
C ASN A 21 -3.59 0.63 4.84
N PRO A 22 -3.66 0.72 3.49
CA PRO A 22 -4.77 0.17 2.71
C PRO A 22 -5.11 -1.30 3.03
N ILE A 23 -4.09 -2.16 3.18
CA ILE A 23 -4.28 -3.58 3.48
C ILE A 23 -4.79 -3.76 4.92
N ILE A 24 -4.26 -3.00 5.88
CA ILE A 24 -4.77 -2.96 7.26
C ILE A 24 -6.24 -2.54 7.29
N TYR A 25 -6.61 -1.50 6.53
CA TYR A 25 -7.98 -0.99 6.52
C TYR A 25 -8.98 -2.02 6.00
N PHE A 26 -8.60 -2.76 4.96
CA PHE A 26 -9.38 -3.87 4.43
C PHE A 26 -9.51 -5.02 5.43
N LEU A 27 -8.39 -5.52 5.96
CA LEU A 27 -8.39 -6.65 6.90
C LEU A 27 -9.14 -6.35 8.19
N ASN A 28 -9.04 -5.12 8.71
CA ASN A 28 -9.70 -4.71 9.95
C ASN A 28 -11.11 -4.15 9.73
N GLN A 29 -11.62 -4.10 8.50
CA GLN A 29 -12.91 -3.47 8.17
C GLN A 29 -13.03 -2.05 8.72
N THR A 30 -11.98 -1.24 8.54
CA THR A 30 -11.91 0.09 9.12
C THR A 30 -13.03 0.98 8.54
N PRO A 31 -13.92 1.57 9.36
CA PRO A 31 -15.02 2.40 8.88
C PRO A 31 -14.54 3.53 7.96
N GLY A 32 -15.31 3.82 6.91
CA GLY A 32 -14.98 4.81 5.89
C GLY A 32 -13.94 4.32 4.86
N TYR A 33 -12.89 3.62 5.30
CA TYR A 33 -11.85 3.10 4.41
C TYR A 33 -12.18 1.75 3.78
N PHE A 34 -12.96 0.91 4.48
CA PHE A 34 -13.24 -0.45 4.03
C PHE A 34 -13.86 -0.48 2.63
N ASP A 35 -14.90 0.31 2.39
CA ASP A 35 -15.59 0.35 1.09
C ASP A 35 -14.65 0.81 -0.04
N ILE A 36 -13.76 1.78 0.27
CA ILE A 36 -12.75 2.28 -0.67
C ILE A 36 -11.78 1.15 -1.03
N CYS A 37 -11.30 0.42 -0.02
CA CYS A 37 -10.36 -0.68 -0.22
C CYS A 37 -11.02 -1.86 -0.94
N VAL A 38 -12.29 -2.17 -0.67
CA VAL A 38 -13.05 -3.20 -1.39
C VAL A 38 -13.10 -2.89 -2.88
N GLU A 39 -13.41 -1.65 -3.28
CA GLU A 39 -13.45 -1.29 -4.71
C GLU A 39 -12.06 -1.40 -5.37
N LEU A 40 -11.00 -0.94 -4.69
CA LEU A 40 -9.63 -1.06 -5.18
C LEU A 40 -9.20 -2.52 -5.31
N PHE A 41 -9.47 -3.35 -4.31
CA PHE A 41 -9.08 -4.76 -4.29
C PHE A 41 -9.92 -5.61 -5.24
N GLN A 42 -11.19 -5.29 -5.44
CA GLN A 42 -11.98 -5.91 -6.52
C GLN A 42 -11.39 -5.58 -7.89
N ALA A 43 -10.93 -4.35 -8.10
CA ALA A 43 -10.28 -3.98 -9.36
C ALA A 43 -8.95 -4.73 -9.59
N VAL A 44 -8.22 -5.06 -8.53
CA VAL A 44 -7.04 -5.95 -8.60
C VAL A 44 -7.46 -7.36 -9.02
N GLU A 45 -8.48 -7.92 -8.38
CA GLU A 45 -9.00 -9.26 -8.69
C GLU A 45 -9.51 -9.36 -10.14
N ASP A 46 -10.16 -8.30 -10.63
CA ASP A 46 -10.62 -8.15 -12.01
C ASP A 46 -9.47 -7.96 -13.02
N GLY A 47 -8.22 -7.93 -12.56
CA GLY A 47 -7.03 -7.72 -13.40
C GLY A 47 -6.95 -6.33 -14.01
N ARG A 48 -7.59 -5.32 -13.41
CA ARG A 48 -7.57 -3.95 -13.94
C ARG A 48 -6.18 -3.35 -13.83
N PHE A 49 -5.44 -3.64 -12.77
CA PHE A 49 -4.06 -3.19 -12.57
C PHE A 49 -3.30 -4.19 -11.71
N ASN A 50 -1.97 -4.09 -11.71
CA ASN A 50 -1.10 -5.00 -10.96
C ASN A 50 -0.85 -4.41 -9.57
N ALA A 51 -1.17 -5.16 -8.51
CA ALA A 51 -0.95 -4.74 -7.14
C ALA A 51 0.37 -5.26 -6.58
N TYR A 52 1.14 -4.36 -5.99
CA TYR A 52 2.39 -4.65 -5.35
C TYR A 52 2.43 -4.08 -3.93
N SER A 53 3.23 -4.67 -3.07
CA SER A 53 3.74 -4.01 -1.86
C SER A 53 5.18 -4.47 -1.64
N GLY A 54 5.83 -4.04 -0.56
CA GLY A 54 7.17 -4.49 -0.21
C GLY A 54 7.12 -5.56 0.88
N ASP A 55 8.14 -6.43 0.97
CA ASP A 55 8.27 -7.43 2.05
C ASP A 55 8.08 -6.87 3.48
N LEU A 56 8.35 -5.57 3.69
CA LEU A 56 8.17 -4.89 4.96
C LEU A 56 6.69 -4.82 5.37
N CYS A 57 5.78 -4.77 4.40
CA CYS A 57 4.34 -4.84 4.64
C CYS A 57 3.94 -6.10 5.39
N LEU A 58 4.50 -7.25 5.01
CA LEU A 58 4.27 -8.52 5.70
C LEU A 58 4.71 -8.43 7.17
N THR A 59 5.85 -7.79 7.44
CA THR A 59 6.32 -7.58 8.82
C THR A 59 5.33 -6.73 9.61
N GLU A 60 4.89 -5.60 9.05
CA GLU A 60 3.94 -4.69 9.71
C GLU A 60 2.59 -5.35 10.01
N LEU A 61 2.06 -6.15 9.07
CA LEU A 61 0.80 -6.88 9.24
C LEU A 61 0.90 -7.97 10.32
N LEU A 62 2.03 -8.68 10.41
CA LEU A 62 2.20 -9.80 11.34
C LEU A 62 2.43 -9.37 12.80
N VAL A 63 2.90 -8.14 13.06
CA VAL A 63 3.23 -7.69 14.42
C VAL A 63 2.06 -7.83 15.40
N LYS A 64 0.86 -7.38 15.02
CA LYS A 64 -0.31 -7.42 15.92
C LYS A 64 -0.77 -8.86 16.19
N PRO A 65 -1.06 -9.70 15.19
CA PRO A 65 -1.45 -11.10 15.42
C PRO A 65 -0.42 -11.91 16.21
N LEU A 66 0.87 -11.67 16.02
CA LEU A 66 1.91 -12.33 16.79
C LEU A 66 1.89 -11.90 18.27
N ARG A 67 1.68 -10.61 18.56
CA ARG A 67 1.50 -10.11 19.93
C ARG A 67 0.24 -10.68 20.59
N ASP A 68 -0.81 -10.81 19.81
CA ASP A 68 -2.12 -11.31 20.26
C ASP A 68 -2.15 -12.86 20.35
N ASN A 69 -1.06 -13.55 19.96
CA ASN A 69 -0.99 -15.00 19.85
C ASN A 69 -2.12 -15.61 19.00
N ASP A 70 -2.47 -14.96 17.89
CA ASP A 70 -3.52 -15.41 16.96
C ASP A 70 -2.90 -16.11 15.73
N PRO A 71 -2.71 -17.45 15.77
CA PRO A 71 -2.14 -18.18 14.65
C PRO A 71 -3.09 -18.27 13.44
N ILE A 72 -4.39 -18.00 13.61
CA ILE A 72 -5.35 -18.00 12.51
C ILE A 72 -5.12 -16.76 11.66
N GLN A 73 -5.06 -15.58 12.27
CA GLN A 73 -4.76 -14.34 11.55
C GLN A 73 -3.37 -14.37 10.90
N VAL A 74 -2.35 -14.92 11.59
CA VAL A 74 -1.01 -15.09 10.98
C VAL A 74 -1.07 -15.92 9.69
N ARG A 75 -1.87 -16.99 9.66
CA ARG A 75 -2.03 -17.81 8.44
C ARG A 75 -2.79 -17.06 7.35
N HIS A 76 -3.85 -16.33 7.70
CA HIS A 76 -4.61 -15.54 6.72
C HIS A 76 -3.75 -14.44 6.07
N ILE A 77 -2.98 -13.69 6.87
CA ILE A 77 -2.08 -12.65 6.34
C ILE A 77 -1.03 -13.25 5.41
N LYS A 78 -0.43 -14.40 5.76
CA LYS A 78 0.54 -15.07 4.86
C LYS A 78 -0.13 -15.53 3.56
N GLY A 79 -1.32 -16.12 3.67
CA GLY A 79 -2.09 -16.59 2.51
C GLY A 79 -2.44 -15.49 1.51
N LEU A 80 -2.65 -14.25 1.97
CA LEU A 80 -2.90 -13.07 1.11
C LEU A 80 -1.78 -12.81 0.09
N PHE A 81 -0.56 -13.22 0.39
CA PHE A 81 0.60 -13.01 -0.49
C PHE A 81 0.97 -14.28 -1.27
N ASP A 82 0.48 -15.45 -0.86
CA ASP A 82 0.75 -16.73 -1.51
C ASP A 82 -0.07 -16.90 -2.81
N ASP A 83 -1.25 -16.29 -2.89
CA ASP A 83 -2.14 -16.34 -4.07
C ASP A 83 -1.75 -15.33 -5.17
N GLY A 84 -0.79 -14.45 -4.89
CA GLY A 84 -0.34 -13.40 -5.81
C GLY A 84 -1.30 -12.23 -5.97
N PHE A 85 -2.33 -12.14 -5.12
CA PHE A 85 -3.31 -11.04 -5.12
C PHE A 85 -2.62 -9.68 -4.94
N VAL A 86 -1.68 -9.59 -3.99
CA VAL A 86 -0.71 -8.50 -3.88
C VAL A 86 0.69 -9.12 -3.93
N GLN A 87 1.49 -8.73 -4.91
CA GLN A 87 2.85 -9.27 -5.05
C GLN A 87 3.84 -8.50 -4.17
N LEU A 88 4.65 -9.23 -3.39
CA LEU A 88 5.68 -8.63 -2.57
C LEU A 88 6.97 -8.39 -3.35
N LEU A 89 7.49 -7.17 -3.23
CA LEU A 89 8.71 -6.70 -3.84
C LEU A 89 9.85 -6.68 -2.81
N SER A 90 11.03 -7.14 -3.24
CA SER A 90 12.19 -7.29 -2.37
C SER A 90 12.88 -5.97 -2.04
N HIS A 91 13.36 -5.87 -0.80
CA HIS A 91 14.16 -4.74 -0.31
C HIS A 91 15.66 -5.02 -0.43
N ASP A 92 16.20 -4.89 -1.64
CA ASP A 92 17.62 -5.07 -1.86
C ASP A 92 18.45 -3.85 -1.40
N ARG A 93 19.77 -3.93 -1.60
CA ARG A 93 20.67 -2.84 -1.22
C ARG A 93 20.34 -1.52 -1.92
N ALA A 94 19.95 -1.56 -3.20
CA ALA A 94 19.65 -0.36 -3.96
C ALA A 94 18.37 0.32 -3.44
N VAL A 95 17.37 -0.47 -3.04
CA VAL A 95 16.18 0.04 -2.35
C VAL A 95 16.56 0.73 -1.05
N LEU A 96 17.43 0.13 -0.22
CA LEU A 96 17.81 0.71 1.07
C LEU A 96 18.66 1.98 0.93
N GLU A 97 19.56 2.04 -0.06
CA GLU A 97 20.32 3.25 -0.38
C GLU A 97 19.40 4.38 -0.88
N LEU A 98 18.43 4.06 -1.74
CA LEU A 98 17.41 5.01 -2.18
C LEU A 98 16.51 5.48 -1.03
N ALA A 99 16.12 4.59 -0.11
CA ALA A 99 15.34 4.94 1.07
C ALA A 99 16.09 5.94 1.96
N ALA A 100 17.39 5.74 2.16
CA ALA A 100 18.23 6.69 2.90
C ALA A 100 18.27 8.06 2.21
N GLN A 101 18.38 8.11 0.87
CA GLN A 101 18.35 9.35 0.10
C GLN A 101 16.98 10.05 0.20
N ILE A 102 15.88 9.32 0.05
CA ILE A 102 14.52 9.86 0.19
C ILE A 102 14.32 10.42 1.60
N ARG A 103 14.73 9.69 2.64
CA ARG A 103 14.66 10.17 4.03
C ARG A 103 15.46 11.45 4.24
N ALA A 104 16.70 11.51 3.73
CA ALA A 104 17.57 12.68 3.89
C ALA A 104 17.02 13.93 3.20
N THR A 105 16.30 13.77 2.08
CA THR A 105 15.85 14.89 1.24
C THR A 105 14.38 15.27 1.43
N GLN A 106 13.53 14.31 1.80
CA GLN A 106 12.07 14.48 1.90
C GLN A 106 11.54 14.33 3.34
N ASN A 107 12.42 14.00 4.30
CA ASN A 107 12.11 13.91 5.73
C ASN A 107 10.93 12.97 6.07
N LEU A 108 10.83 11.84 5.36
CA LEU A 108 9.91 10.74 5.67
C LEU A 108 10.43 9.90 6.85
N ARG A 109 9.53 9.20 7.57
CA ARG A 109 9.97 8.16 8.52
C ARG A 109 10.71 7.07 7.73
N MET A 110 11.61 6.33 8.39
CA MET A 110 12.44 5.36 7.69
C MET A 110 11.59 4.29 7.01
N ILE A 111 10.55 3.78 7.68
CA ILE A 111 9.62 2.80 7.11
C ILE A 111 8.91 3.34 5.86
N ASP A 112 8.32 4.54 5.96
CA ASP A 112 7.69 5.24 4.82
C ASP A 112 8.66 5.44 3.64
N ALA A 113 9.91 5.82 3.94
CA ALA A 113 10.95 6.01 2.93
C ALA A 113 11.34 4.69 2.25
N VAL A 114 11.30 3.58 2.97
CA VAL A 114 11.52 2.24 2.42
C VAL A 114 10.37 1.85 1.49
N HIS A 115 9.11 2.02 1.88
CA HIS A 115 7.97 1.78 0.97
C HIS A 115 8.07 2.62 -0.31
N ALA A 116 8.37 3.92 -0.17
CA ALA A 116 8.56 4.82 -1.30
C ALA A 116 9.72 4.37 -2.21
N ALA A 117 10.86 4.01 -1.62
CA ALA A 117 12.02 3.54 -2.36
C ALA A 117 11.73 2.24 -3.11
N THR A 118 11.03 1.29 -2.49
CA THR A 118 10.64 0.03 -3.12
C THR A 118 9.74 0.28 -4.33
N ALA A 119 8.71 1.11 -4.17
CA ALA A 119 7.82 1.48 -5.26
C ALA A 119 8.59 2.12 -6.43
N ILE A 120 9.46 3.09 -6.15
CA ILE A 120 10.24 3.79 -7.18
C ILE A 120 11.26 2.86 -7.85
N HIS A 121 11.99 2.06 -7.06
CA HIS A 121 13.03 1.16 -7.56
C HIS A 121 12.46 0.10 -8.51
N HIS A 122 11.32 -0.49 -8.14
CA HIS A 122 10.60 -1.48 -8.96
C HIS A 122 9.68 -0.86 -10.01
N ARG A 123 9.77 0.47 -10.22
CA ARG A 123 9.04 1.21 -11.27
C ARG A 123 7.52 1.09 -11.17
N CYS A 124 6.99 1.03 -9.96
CA CYS A 124 5.58 1.30 -9.75
C CYS A 124 5.26 2.73 -10.19
N SER A 125 4.12 2.91 -10.84
CA SER A 125 3.70 4.22 -11.35
C SER A 125 3.03 5.06 -10.26
N VAL A 126 2.37 4.38 -9.31
CA VAL A 126 1.54 4.99 -8.27
C VAL A 126 1.81 4.31 -6.94
N ILE A 127 1.81 5.08 -5.85
CA ILE A 127 1.69 4.57 -4.49
C ILE A 127 0.34 4.99 -3.89
N ILE A 128 -0.41 4.02 -3.37
CA ILE A 128 -1.64 4.23 -2.61
C ILE A 128 -1.30 4.15 -1.12
N THR A 129 -1.67 5.18 -0.36
CA THR A 129 -1.39 5.27 1.07
C THR A 129 -2.54 5.92 1.84
N GLY A 130 -2.67 5.58 3.12
CA GLY A 130 -3.48 6.33 4.09
C GLY A 130 -2.64 7.26 4.98
N ASP A 131 -1.30 7.23 4.85
CA ASP A 131 -0.38 8.01 5.65
C ASP A 131 -0.22 9.43 5.08
N LYS A 132 -0.72 10.42 5.84
CA LYS A 132 -0.64 11.85 5.47
C LYS A 132 0.81 12.35 5.31
N GLY A 133 1.76 11.69 5.96
CA GLY A 133 3.18 12.00 5.85
C GLY A 133 3.73 11.64 4.48
N ILE A 134 3.44 10.44 3.98
CA ILE A 134 3.75 10.03 2.60
C ILE A 134 3.02 10.94 1.61
N ALA A 135 1.70 11.06 1.72
CA ALA A 135 0.86 11.85 0.82
C ALA A 135 1.38 13.28 0.62
N LYS A 136 1.79 13.94 1.71
CA LYS A 136 2.24 15.34 1.65
C LYS A 136 3.67 15.49 1.15
N ARG A 137 4.58 14.62 1.60
CA ARG A 137 6.03 14.85 1.46
C ARG A 137 6.65 14.12 0.28
N LEU A 138 6.13 12.94 -0.08
CA LEU A 138 6.73 12.13 -1.12
C LEU A 138 6.69 12.83 -2.48
N LYS A 139 7.82 12.79 -3.19
CA LYS A 139 8.02 13.28 -4.56
C LYS A 139 8.75 12.22 -5.38
N GLY A 140 8.55 12.26 -6.70
CA GLY A 140 9.22 11.36 -7.66
C GLY A 140 8.38 10.15 -8.09
N ILE A 141 7.19 9.97 -7.50
CA ILE A 141 6.18 9.01 -7.90
C ILE A 141 4.80 9.64 -7.68
N GLU A 142 3.80 9.20 -8.42
CA GLU A 142 2.42 9.61 -8.16
C GLU A 142 1.93 9.04 -6.83
N VAL A 143 1.26 9.86 -6.02
CA VAL A 143 0.72 9.44 -4.72
C VAL A 143 -0.80 9.61 -4.74
N VAL A 144 -1.50 8.54 -4.37
CA VAL A 144 -2.93 8.54 -4.13
C VAL A 144 -3.16 8.45 -2.63
N ASP A 145 -3.71 9.52 -2.07
CA ASP A 145 -4.08 9.60 -0.66
C ASP A 145 -5.52 9.10 -0.46
N LEU A 146 -5.69 7.98 0.24
CA LEU A 146 -7.01 7.43 0.53
C LEU A 146 -7.88 8.37 1.37
N ASN A 147 -7.27 9.30 2.12
CA ASN A 147 -8.01 10.30 2.89
C ASN A 147 -8.88 11.20 1.98
N GLU A 148 -8.54 11.36 0.69
CA GLU A 148 -9.30 12.18 -0.27
C GLU A 148 -10.61 11.51 -0.74
N PHE A 149 -10.77 10.22 -0.46
CA PHE A 149 -11.93 9.42 -0.88
C PHE A 149 -12.87 9.09 0.29
N LEU A 150 -12.55 9.55 1.50
CA LEU A 150 -13.42 9.39 2.65
C LEU A 150 -14.75 10.12 2.46
N PRO A 151 -15.87 9.55 2.92
CA PRO A 151 -17.14 10.26 3.03
C PRO A 151 -16.97 11.55 3.82
N ALA A 152 -17.77 12.58 3.49
CA ALA A 152 -17.75 13.86 4.20
C ALA A 152 -18.08 13.74 5.71
N ASP A 153 -18.69 12.62 6.12
CA ASP A 153 -19.13 12.33 7.48
C ASP A 153 -18.30 11.24 8.20
N ALA A 154 -17.13 10.86 7.65
CA ALA A 154 -16.28 9.78 8.17
C ALA A 154 -15.20 10.24 9.17
#